data_AF-A0A135T9R2-F1
#
_entry.id   AF-A0A135T9R2-F1
#
_cell.length_a   1.000
_cell.length_b   1.000
_cell.length_c   1.000
_cell.angle_alpha   90.00
_cell.angle_beta   90.00
_cell.angle_gamma   90.00
#
_symmetry.space_group_name_H-M   'P 1'
#
loop_
_entity.id
_entity.type
_entity.pdbx_description
1 polymer ?
#
loop_
_entity_poly.entity_id
_entity_poly.type
_entity_poly.pdbx_seq_one_letter_code
_entity_poly.pdbx_strand_id
1 'polypeptide(L)'
;MLCRACRRAIALPKPTNTIIAKAPLSSLSIATRNDALRSAPRVQVSKAIRPLSQSNLQSVSKRSYSSATETATALEKPDHLDDAESTIWDKLVAEFTPSELIVQDVSGGCGSMYAIDITSAKFKGANMLKQQRMVNAVLGDMMKQWHGVQLRTKAPQ
;
A
#
# COMPACT_ATOMS: atom_id res chain seq x y z
N MET A 1 -5.73 39.83 0.74
CA MET A 1 -4.57 39.03 0.29
C MET A 1 -5.08 38.00 -0.72
N LEU A 2 -4.77 38.15 -2.01
CA LEU A 2 -4.99 37.14 -3.04
C LEU A 2 -3.71 36.32 -3.22
N CYS A 3 -3.83 35.04 -3.62
CA CYS A 3 -2.99 34.45 -4.68
C CYS A 3 -3.63 33.17 -5.25
N ARG A 4 -4.32 33.21 -6.41
CA ARG A 4 -3.80 32.98 -7.77
C ARG A 4 -3.38 31.54 -8.17
N ALA A 5 -3.53 30.51 -7.34
CA ALA A 5 -3.05 29.16 -7.69
C ALA A 5 -4.09 28.11 -8.16
N CYS A 6 -5.41 28.28 -7.95
CA CYS A 6 -6.39 27.31 -8.47
C CYS A 6 -7.00 27.69 -9.84
N ARG A 7 -6.39 28.66 -10.53
CA ARG A 7 -6.70 28.92 -11.95
C ARG A 7 -5.98 27.88 -12.82
N ARG A 8 -6.71 26.87 -13.29
CA ARG A 8 -6.65 26.34 -14.68
C ARG A 8 -7.47 25.05 -14.81
N ALA A 9 -8.70 25.18 -15.28
CA ALA A 9 -9.30 24.18 -16.15
C ALA A 9 -9.57 24.88 -17.50
N ILE A 10 -8.65 24.70 -18.44
CA ILE A 10 -8.85 24.98 -19.88
C ILE A 10 -9.38 23.65 -20.43
N ALA A 11 -10.68 23.58 -20.78
CA ALA A 11 -11.24 23.56 -22.14
C ALA A 11 -10.87 22.26 -22.91
N LEU A 12 -11.75 21.47 -23.53
CA LEU A 12 -12.85 21.76 -24.48
C LEU A 12 -13.73 20.49 -24.71
N PRO A 13 -14.85 20.59 -25.46
CA PRO A 13 -16.01 19.70 -25.42
C PRO A 13 -15.99 18.56 -26.46
N LYS A 14 -16.82 17.54 -26.24
CA LYS A 14 -17.26 16.61 -27.31
C LYS A 14 -18.67 16.99 -27.77
N PRO A 15 -18.89 17.25 -29.07
CA PRO A 15 -20.22 17.37 -29.63
C PRO A 15 -20.74 15.98 -30.01
N THR A 16 -21.86 15.56 -29.42
CA THR A 16 -22.68 14.50 -30.01
C THR A 16 -24.09 15.05 -30.18
N ASN A 17 -24.46 15.07 -31.45
CA ASN A 17 -25.65 15.66 -32.00
C ASN A 17 -26.87 14.77 -31.71
N THR A 18 -28.03 15.42 -31.64
CA THR A 18 -29.36 14.86 -31.96
C THR A 18 -29.98 13.91 -30.92
N ILE A 19 -31.10 14.33 -30.31
CA ILE A 19 -32.46 13.88 -30.62
C ILE A 19 -33.46 14.64 -29.71
N ILE A 20 -34.54 15.08 -30.36
CA ILE A 20 -35.71 15.78 -29.83
C ILE A 20 -36.48 14.88 -28.87
N ALA A 21 -36.84 15.38 -27.69
CA ALA A 21 -38.07 14.93 -27.01
C ALA A 21 -38.60 16.02 -26.07
N LYS A 22 -39.88 16.31 -26.24
CA LYS A 22 -40.70 17.30 -25.52
C LYS A 22 -41.20 16.77 -24.18
N ALA A 23 -41.46 17.73 -23.28
CA ALA A 23 -42.53 17.79 -22.26
C ALA A 23 -42.30 17.04 -20.92
N PRO A 24 -43.10 17.35 -19.87
CA PRO A 24 -43.69 18.63 -19.45
C PRO A 24 -43.40 19.00 -17.98
N LEU A 25 -43.70 20.26 -17.67
CA LEU A 25 -43.77 20.86 -16.33
C LEU A 25 -44.68 20.08 -15.37
N SER A 26 -44.16 19.76 -14.19
CA SER A 26 -44.97 19.67 -12.97
C SER A 26 -44.15 20.14 -11.77
N SER A 27 -44.73 21.11 -11.11
CA SER A 27 -44.41 21.71 -9.82
C SER A 27 -43.95 20.71 -8.76
N LEU A 28 -43.15 21.18 -7.79
CA LEU A 28 -43.58 21.27 -6.39
C LEU A 28 -42.53 22.04 -5.57
N SER A 29 -42.99 23.08 -4.89
CA SER A 29 -42.27 23.89 -3.92
C SER A 29 -42.10 23.11 -2.61
N ILE A 30 -40.91 23.08 -1.99
CA ILE A 30 -40.80 22.96 -0.52
C ILE A 30 -39.60 23.78 -0.01
N ALA A 31 -39.96 24.81 0.77
CA ALA A 31 -39.32 25.40 1.94
C ALA A 31 -37.80 25.34 2.16
N THR A 32 -37.24 26.55 2.21
CA THR A 32 -36.04 26.91 2.97
C THR A 32 -36.24 26.64 4.47
N ARG A 33 -35.31 25.92 5.11
CA ARG A 33 -35.02 26.04 6.54
C ARG A 33 -33.51 26.08 6.71
N ASN A 34 -33.02 27.26 7.02
CA ASN A 34 -31.64 27.56 7.30
C ASN A 34 -31.51 27.61 8.82
N ASP A 35 -31.04 26.53 9.43
CA ASP A 35 -30.71 26.51 10.86
C ASP A 35 -29.22 26.82 11.02
N ALA A 36 -28.94 28.10 11.26
CA ALA A 36 -27.64 28.57 11.66
C ALA A 36 -27.77 29.18 13.06
N LEU A 37 -27.44 28.41 14.10
CA LEU A 37 -27.13 28.93 15.43
C LEU A 37 -25.92 28.21 16.04
N ARG A 38 -24.75 28.65 15.59
CA ARG A 38 -23.62 29.13 16.38
C ARG A 38 -23.71 28.94 17.91
N SER A 39 -22.74 28.22 18.50
CA SER A 39 -21.98 28.69 19.69
C SER A 39 -20.88 27.71 20.11
N ALA A 40 -19.63 28.16 20.00
CA ALA A 40 -18.57 27.86 20.98
C ALA A 40 -18.69 28.92 22.10
N PRO A 41 -18.34 28.66 23.37
CA PRO A 41 -16.92 28.55 23.78
C PRO A 41 -16.66 27.69 25.05
N ARG A 42 -15.38 27.47 25.40
CA ARG A 42 -14.75 27.90 26.68
C ARG A 42 -13.53 27.04 27.07
N VAL A 43 -12.45 27.76 27.35
CA VAL A 43 -11.15 27.34 27.90
C VAL A 43 -11.25 27.14 29.41
N GLN A 44 -10.48 26.19 29.99
CA GLN A 44 -9.58 26.36 31.17
C GLN A 44 -9.11 25.00 31.72
N VAL A 45 -7.81 24.70 31.63
CA VAL A 45 -6.79 24.72 32.72
C VAL A 45 -7.01 23.59 33.75
N SER A 46 -6.06 22.67 33.92
CA SER A 46 -5.14 22.69 35.07
C SER A 46 -3.91 21.79 34.86
N LYS A 47 -2.77 22.30 35.35
CA LYS A 47 -1.41 21.75 35.30
C LYS A 47 -0.94 21.59 36.75
N ALA A 48 -0.43 20.41 37.14
CA ALA A 48 0.56 20.14 38.20
C ALA A 48 0.61 18.61 38.43
N ILE A 49 1.69 17.89 38.12
CA ILE A 49 2.95 17.66 38.88
C ILE A 49 2.71 16.99 40.25
N ARG A 50 3.16 15.73 40.40
CA ARG A 50 4.10 15.33 41.47
C ARG A 50 4.77 13.96 41.22
N PRO A 51 5.94 13.70 41.85
CA PRO A 51 6.93 12.73 41.40
C PRO A 51 7.17 11.51 42.33
N LEU A 52 8.04 10.62 41.81
CA LEU A 52 9.09 9.81 42.45
C LEU A 52 8.77 8.41 43.00
N SER A 53 9.73 7.52 42.69
CA SER A 53 10.14 6.28 43.37
C SER A 53 9.55 5.00 42.77
N GLN A 54 10.30 3.93 42.52
CA GLN A 54 11.69 3.60 42.79
C GLN A 54 12.06 2.37 41.93
N SER A 55 13.33 2.29 41.56
CA SER A 55 14.13 1.09 41.28
C SER A 55 13.44 -0.27 41.16
N ASN A 56 13.69 -0.95 40.03
CA ASN A 56 14.32 -2.25 40.12
C ASN A 56 15.18 -2.54 38.88
N LEU A 57 16.49 -2.63 39.11
CA LEU A 57 17.41 -3.29 38.19
C LEU A 57 17.04 -4.77 38.19
N GLN A 58 16.79 -5.37 37.02
CA GLN A 58 17.13 -6.78 36.87
C GLN A 58 17.27 -7.19 35.40
N SER A 59 18.46 -7.73 35.16
CA SER A 59 18.81 -8.68 34.09
C SER A 59 18.93 -8.13 32.68
N VAL A 60 20.14 -7.64 32.38
CA VAL A 60 20.72 -7.76 31.05
C VAL A 60 20.81 -9.25 30.71
N SER A 61 19.77 -9.77 30.06
CA SER A 61 19.87 -11.05 29.36
C SER A 61 20.80 -10.83 28.18
N LYS A 62 22.08 -11.17 28.38
CA LYS A 62 23.03 -11.45 27.31
C LYS A 62 22.44 -12.62 26.50
N ARG A 63 21.69 -12.33 25.44
CA ARG A 63 21.38 -13.35 24.44
C ARG A 63 22.68 -13.67 23.71
N SER A 64 23.20 -14.85 24.01
CA SER A 64 24.30 -15.48 23.32
C SER A 64 23.99 -15.56 21.82
N TYR A 65 24.87 -14.98 21.01
CA TYR A 65 24.92 -15.24 19.58
C TYR A 65 25.86 -16.42 19.36
N SER A 66 25.30 -17.52 18.88
CA SER A 66 25.99 -18.65 18.29
C SER A 66 25.04 -19.14 17.21
N SER A 67 25.40 -19.39 15.96
CA SER A 67 26.72 -19.57 15.36
C SER A 67 26.66 -18.99 13.96
N ALA A 68 27.79 -18.46 13.48
CA ALA A 68 28.01 -18.26 12.06
C ALA A 68 27.99 -19.63 11.37
N THR A 69 27.20 -19.72 10.30
CA THR A 69 27.42 -20.68 9.22
C THR A 69 27.48 -19.84 7.96
N GLU A 70 28.70 -19.44 7.61
CA GLU A 70 29.00 -18.92 6.29
C GLU A 70 29.05 -20.12 5.34
N THR A 71 28.05 -20.25 4.47
CA THR A 71 28.17 -21.08 3.27
C THR A 71 27.76 -20.21 2.09
N ALA A 72 28.74 -19.84 1.28
CA ALA A 72 28.52 -19.14 0.03
C ALA A 72 27.89 -20.09 -1.00
N THR A 73 26.90 -19.60 -1.76
CA THR A 73 26.77 -19.62 -3.24
C THR A 73 25.31 -19.85 -3.68
N ALA A 74 24.78 -18.94 -4.51
CA ALA A 74 23.49 -18.95 -5.23
C ALA A 74 22.22 -18.74 -4.37
N LEU A 75 21.67 -17.50 -4.41
CA LEU A 75 20.37 -17.04 -3.86
C LEU A 75 19.76 -17.98 -2.80
N GLU A 76 20.38 -18.05 -1.63
CA GLU A 76 19.84 -18.84 -0.53
C GLU A 76 18.51 -18.27 -0.08
N LYS A 77 17.51 -19.15 0.05
CA LYS A 77 16.22 -18.81 0.64
C LYS A 77 16.43 -18.56 2.13
N PRO A 78 16.11 -17.36 2.67
CA PRO A 78 16.16 -17.12 4.10
C PRO A 78 15.37 -18.15 4.94
N ASP A 79 16.00 -18.77 5.94
CA ASP A 79 15.40 -19.79 6.84
C ASP A 79 14.27 -19.27 7.76
N HIS A 80 13.80 -18.04 7.54
CA HIS A 80 12.72 -17.39 8.29
C HIS A 80 11.48 -17.10 7.44
N LEU A 81 11.42 -17.67 6.23
CA LEU A 81 10.28 -17.52 5.35
C LEU A 81 9.16 -18.47 5.77
N ASP A 82 7.94 -17.95 5.87
CA ASP A 82 6.74 -18.76 6.06
C ASP A 82 6.55 -19.71 4.86
N ASP A 83 5.89 -20.85 5.06
CA ASP A 83 5.60 -21.83 3.98
C ASP A 83 4.93 -21.18 2.76
N ALA A 84 4.09 -20.17 3.02
CA ALA A 84 3.42 -19.38 1.99
C ALA A 84 4.41 -18.53 1.17
N GLU A 85 5.35 -17.86 1.84
CA GLU A 85 6.35 -17.00 1.18
C GLU A 85 7.30 -17.83 0.32
N SER A 86 7.71 -18.99 0.83
CA SER A 86 8.54 -19.95 0.09
C SER A 86 7.86 -20.42 -1.20
N THR A 87 6.55 -20.66 -1.15
CA THR A 87 5.76 -21.05 -2.33
C THR A 87 5.70 -19.92 -3.37
N ILE A 88 5.51 -18.68 -2.93
CA ILE A 88 5.49 -17.49 -3.81
C ILE A 88 6.86 -17.29 -4.45
N TRP A 89 7.92 -17.44 -3.66
CA TRP A 89 9.30 -17.34 -4.09
C TRP A 89 9.59 -18.31 -5.24
N ASP A 90 9.27 -19.58 -5.07
CA ASP A 90 9.56 -20.62 -6.06
C ASP A 90 8.86 -20.36 -7.40
N LYS A 91 7.60 -19.91 -7.36
CA LYS A 91 6.87 -19.55 -8.59
C LYS A 91 7.52 -18.37 -9.31
N LEU A 92 7.89 -17.33 -8.59
CA LEU A 92 8.51 -16.15 -9.18
C LEU A 92 9.91 -16.43 -9.74
N VAL A 93 10.68 -17.27 -9.04
CA VAL A 93 12.00 -17.72 -9.52
C VAL A 93 11.87 -18.53 -10.80
N ALA A 94 10.93 -19.49 -10.85
CA ALA A 94 10.72 -20.34 -12.01
C ALA A 94 10.34 -19.55 -13.29
N GLU A 95 9.46 -18.55 -13.15
CA GLU A 95 8.93 -17.79 -14.30
C GLU A 95 9.84 -16.65 -14.77
N PHE A 96 10.38 -15.88 -13.81
CA PHE A 96 11.03 -14.61 -14.11
C PHE A 96 12.55 -14.63 -13.97
N THR A 97 13.14 -15.70 -13.42
CA THR A 97 14.59 -15.81 -13.15
C THR A 97 15.18 -14.47 -12.65
N PRO A 98 14.67 -13.94 -11.53
CA PRO A 98 15.01 -12.59 -11.09
C PRO A 98 16.47 -12.50 -10.63
N SER A 99 17.08 -11.33 -10.80
CA SER A 99 18.39 -11.02 -10.24
C SER A 99 18.31 -10.73 -8.75
N GLU A 100 17.22 -10.09 -8.32
CA GLU A 100 16.90 -9.82 -6.92
C GLU A 100 15.40 -10.08 -6.72
N LEU A 101 15.07 -10.84 -5.68
CA LEU A 101 13.69 -11.10 -5.28
C LEU A 101 13.61 -10.92 -3.77
N ILE A 102 12.56 -10.25 -3.31
CA ILE A 102 12.23 -10.09 -1.90
C ILE A 102 10.74 -10.33 -1.77
N VAL A 103 10.36 -11.27 -0.91
CA VAL A 103 8.98 -11.55 -0.54
C VAL A 103 8.90 -11.44 0.98
N GLN A 104 7.96 -10.64 1.48
CA GLN A 104 7.77 -10.39 2.91
C GLN A 104 6.28 -10.31 3.26
N ASP A 105 5.84 -11.01 4.29
CA ASP A 105 4.53 -10.84 4.90
C ASP A 105 4.49 -9.53 5.68
N VAL A 106 3.57 -8.66 5.28
CA VAL A 106 3.30 -7.37 5.92
C VAL A 106 1.98 -7.37 6.68
N SER A 107 1.34 -8.55 6.83
CA SER A 107 0.13 -8.74 7.63
C SER A 107 0.40 -8.99 9.12
N GLY A 108 1.67 -9.12 9.52
CA GLY A 108 2.07 -9.37 10.90
C GLY A 108 1.92 -10.83 11.33
N GLY A 109 2.12 -11.78 10.40
CA GLY A 109 2.07 -13.22 10.67
C GLY A 109 0.71 -13.86 10.41
N CYS A 110 -0.20 -13.17 9.72
CA CYS A 110 -1.49 -13.71 9.30
C CYS A 110 -1.40 -14.34 7.88
N GLY A 111 -0.34 -14.05 7.11
CA GLY A 111 -0.18 -14.53 5.75
C GLY A 111 -1.23 -14.02 4.77
N SER A 112 -1.86 -12.87 5.05
CA SER A 112 -2.94 -12.31 4.24
C SER A 112 -2.50 -11.11 3.39
N MET A 113 -1.31 -10.55 3.59
CA MET A 113 -0.82 -9.39 2.83
C MET A 113 0.68 -9.46 2.61
N TYR A 114 1.10 -9.41 1.34
CA TYR A 114 2.52 -9.57 0.99
C TYR A 114 3.09 -8.32 0.32
N ALA A 115 4.36 -8.03 0.58
CA ALA A 115 5.18 -7.10 -0.17
C ALA A 115 6.19 -7.87 -1.02
N ILE A 116 6.15 -7.65 -2.33
CA ILE A 116 6.96 -8.35 -3.32
C ILE A 116 7.74 -7.30 -4.11
N ASP A 117 9.05 -7.34 -3.97
CA ASP A 117 9.99 -6.54 -4.74
C ASP A 117 10.78 -7.47 -5.66
N ILE A 118 10.60 -7.31 -6.97
CA ILE A 118 11.22 -8.16 -7.99
C ILE A 118 12.01 -7.33 -9.00
N THR A 119 13.27 -7.70 -9.16
CA THR A 119 14.17 -7.18 -10.19
C THR A 119 14.48 -8.31 -11.18
N SER A 120 14.10 -8.16 -12.45
CA SER A 120 14.36 -9.16 -13.49
C SER A 120 14.63 -8.53 -14.86
N ALA A 121 15.55 -9.13 -15.61
CA ALA A 121 15.85 -8.75 -16.99
C ALA A 121 14.63 -8.90 -17.93
N LYS A 122 13.66 -9.77 -17.59
CA LYS A 122 12.41 -9.97 -18.34
C LYS A 122 11.55 -8.70 -18.41
N PHE A 123 11.75 -7.76 -17.49
CA PHE A 123 11.03 -6.50 -17.45
C PHE A 123 11.65 -5.40 -18.34
N LYS A 124 12.82 -5.66 -18.94
CA LYS A 124 13.50 -4.70 -19.83
C LYS A 124 12.63 -4.37 -21.04
N GLY A 125 12.38 -3.09 -21.27
CA GLY A 125 11.53 -2.60 -22.37
C GLY A 125 10.02 -2.73 -22.13
N ALA A 126 9.57 -3.27 -21.00
CA ALA A 126 8.16 -3.24 -20.59
C ALA A 126 7.88 -1.99 -19.75
N ASN A 127 6.74 -1.33 -19.98
CA ASN A 127 6.26 -0.28 -19.08
C ASN A 127 5.85 -0.89 -17.73
N MET A 128 5.90 -0.11 -16.67
CA MET A 128 5.61 -0.51 -15.29
C MET A 128 4.26 -1.25 -15.15
N LEU A 129 3.17 -0.77 -15.77
CA LEU A 129 1.89 -1.49 -15.76
C LEU A 129 1.95 -2.87 -16.42
N LYS A 130 2.73 -3.01 -17.50
CA LYS A 130 2.91 -4.29 -18.19
C LYS A 130 3.71 -5.27 -17.33
N GLN A 131 4.73 -4.79 -16.63
CA GLN A 131 5.50 -5.59 -15.67
C GLN A 131 4.60 -6.12 -14.56
N GLN A 132 3.78 -5.27 -13.94
CA GLN A 132 2.82 -5.71 -12.92
C GLN A 132 1.80 -6.72 -13.46
N ARG A 133 1.26 -6.50 -14.67
CA ARG A 133 0.34 -7.46 -15.30
C ARG A 133 0.97 -8.82 -15.53
N MET A 134 2.25 -8.87 -15.93
CA MET A 134 2.98 -10.12 -16.11
C MET A 134 3.08 -10.90 -14.79
N VAL A 135 3.45 -10.21 -13.70
CA VAL A 135 3.54 -10.85 -12.38
C VAL A 135 2.16 -11.29 -11.88
N ASN A 136 1.14 -10.45 -12.04
CA ASN A 136 -0.23 -10.79 -11.66
C ASN A 136 -0.80 -11.97 -12.47
N ALA A 137 -0.33 -12.20 -13.70
CA ALA A 137 -0.75 -13.36 -14.48
C ALA A 137 -0.22 -14.67 -13.87
N VAL A 138 0.98 -14.67 -13.30
CA VAL A 138 1.60 -15.83 -12.65
C VAL A 138 1.02 -16.06 -11.26
N LEU A 139 0.84 -14.99 -10.48
CA LEU A 139 0.40 -15.06 -9.09
C LEU A 139 -1.12 -14.92 -8.92
N GLY A 140 -1.87 -14.71 -10.00
CA GLY A 140 -3.27 -14.31 -9.96
C GLY A 140 -4.18 -15.25 -9.17
N ASP A 141 -3.90 -16.56 -9.19
CA ASP A 141 -4.70 -17.52 -8.42
C ASP A 141 -4.45 -17.44 -6.91
N MET A 142 -3.21 -17.19 -6.49
CA MET A 142 -2.86 -17.03 -5.08
C MET A 142 -3.30 -15.65 -4.56
N MET A 143 -3.19 -14.61 -5.39
CA MET A 143 -3.60 -13.25 -5.04
C MET A 143 -5.11 -13.13 -4.71
N LYS A 144 -5.96 -14.02 -5.22
CA LYS A 144 -7.40 -14.03 -4.88
C LYS A 144 -7.67 -14.34 -3.41
N GLN A 145 -6.76 -15.06 -2.76
CA GLN A 145 -6.88 -15.47 -1.36
C GLN A 145 -6.33 -14.40 -0.41
N TRP A 146 -5.50 -13.48 -0.91
CA TRP A 146 -4.86 -12.44 -0.10
C TRP A 146 -5.77 -11.22 0.04
N HIS A 147 -5.68 -10.55 1.20
CA HIS A 147 -6.33 -9.28 1.43
C HIS A 147 -5.75 -8.18 0.53
N GLY A 148 -4.43 -8.22 0.29
CA GLY A 148 -3.75 -7.28 -0.57
C GLY A 148 -2.32 -7.69 -0.89
N VAL A 149 -1.72 -7.02 -1.88
CA VAL A 149 -0.33 -7.21 -2.24
C VAL A 149 0.29 -5.89 -2.68
N GLN A 150 1.51 -5.63 -2.23
CA GLN A 150 2.33 -4.51 -2.70
C GLN A 150 3.37 -5.06 -3.68
N LEU A 151 3.26 -4.71 -4.96
CA LEU A 151 4.16 -5.22 -5.99
C LEU A 151 5.03 -4.10 -6.57
N ARG A 152 6.34 -4.20 -6.37
CA ARG A 152 7.33 -3.34 -7.02
C ARG A 152 8.12 -4.15 -8.04
N THR A 153 8.12 -3.66 -9.28
CA THR A 153 8.83 -4.27 -10.40
C THR A 153 9.93 -3.32 -10.85
N LYS A 154 11.14 -3.85 -11.04
CA LYS A 154 12.29 -3.09 -11.53
C LYS A 154 13.00 -3.90 -12.62
N ALA A 155 13.47 -3.21 -13.65
CA ALA A 155 14.40 -3.81 -14.61
C ALA A 155 15.83 -3.53 -14.14
N PRO A 156 16.75 -4.50 -14.21
CA PRO A 156 18.17 -4.22 -14.01
C PRO A 156 18.64 -3.21 -15.08
N GLN A 157 19.45 -2.24 -14.65
CA GLN A 157 20.03 -1.20 -15.53
C GLN A 157 21.01 -1.82 -16.54
#